data_AF-B2A278-F1
#
_entry.id   AF-B2A278-F1
#
_cell.length_a   1.000
_cell.length_b   1.000
_cell.length_c   1.000
_cell.angle_alpha   90.00
_cell.angle_beta   90.00
_cell.angle_gamma   90.00
#
_symmetry.space_group_name_H-M   'P 1'
#
loop_
_entity.id
_entity.type
_entity.pdbx_description
1 polymer ?
#
loop_
_entity_poly.entity_id
_entity_poly.type
_entity_poly.pdbx_seq_one_letter_code
_entity_poly.pdbx_strand_id
1 'polypeptide(L)'
;MIIELLIFFLAFGCFRLVIGGHHSENFWVCLLISLLLFLGLATFSKFMPSSQILFTLGLLILISLGLYLNYKIVPVTVNHKLINEQNKKRFAFILLIVWTGISIQLFQREYIYGWLSLLSCGSAYILIMSWPYKIIRYFKNLLNKRRVKNA
;
A
#
# COMPACT_ATOMS: atom_id res chain seq x y z
N MET A 1 13.09 -4.63 14.44
CA MET A 1 11.62 -4.67 14.31
C MET A 1 10.96 -3.30 14.47
N ILE A 2 11.40 -2.45 15.41
CA ILE A 2 10.83 -1.10 15.59
C ILE A 2 11.04 -0.21 14.35
N ILE A 3 12.23 -0.23 13.76
CA ILE A 3 12.57 0.59 12.58
C ILE A 3 11.73 0.17 11.37
N GLU A 4 11.59 -1.13 11.14
CA GLU A 4 10.79 -1.72 10.07
C GLU A 4 9.32 -1.29 10.18
N LEU A 5 8.80 -1.29 11.40
CA LEU A 5 7.44 -0.83 11.70
C LEU A 5 7.26 0.66 11.40
N LEU A 6 8.24 1.50 11.77
CA LEU A 6 8.22 2.92 11.43
C LEU A 6 8.26 3.17 9.92
N ILE A 7 9.15 2.48 9.20
CA ILE A 7 9.25 2.57 7.73
C ILE A 7 7.93 2.20 7.08
N PHE A 8 7.33 1.07 7.50
CA PHE A 8 6.05 0.64 6.98
C PHE A 8 4.96 1.66 7.26
N PHE A 9 4.78 2.10 8.51
CA PHE A 9 3.70 3.02 8.86
C PHE A 9 3.86 4.39 8.21
N LEU A 10 5.08 4.89 8.05
CA LEU A 10 5.33 6.14 7.34
C LEU A 10 5.03 5.97 5.84
N ALA A 11 5.59 4.95 5.19
CA ALA A 11 5.36 4.70 3.77
C ALA A 11 3.88 4.44 3.47
N PHE A 12 3.30 3.45 4.14
CA PHE A 12 1.92 3.07 3.95
C PHE A 12 0.96 4.18 4.36
N GLY A 13 1.18 4.80 5.53
CA GLY A 13 0.34 5.83 6.10
C GLY A 13 0.31 7.10 5.26
N CYS A 14 1.47 7.63 4.86
CA CYS A 14 1.54 8.84 4.02
C CYS A 14 0.80 8.64 2.69
N PHE A 15 1.00 7.48 2.03
CA PHE A 15 0.31 7.19 0.77
C PHE A 15 -1.20 7.05 0.99
N ARG A 16 -1.64 6.38 2.07
CA ARG A 16 -3.07 6.27 2.39
C ARG A 16 -3.71 7.61 2.76
N LEU A 17 -3.00 8.53 3.39
CA LEU A 17 -3.52 9.86 3.72
C LEU A 17 -3.73 10.72 2.47
N VAL A 18 -2.80 10.66 1.51
CA VAL A 18 -2.84 11.50 0.31
C VAL A 18 -3.75 10.90 -0.76
N ILE A 19 -3.61 9.60 -1.00
CA ILE A 19 -4.30 8.92 -2.10
C ILE A 19 -5.66 8.36 -1.67
N GLY A 20 -5.82 8.10 -0.38
CA GLY A 20 -6.97 7.43 0.19
C GLY A 20 -6.98 5.94 -0.14
N GLY A 21 -8.19 5.40 -0.24
CA GLY A 21 -8.44 4.09 -0.80
C GLY A 21 -9.75 3.52 -0.28
N HIS A 22 -10.07 2.32 -0.72
CA HIS A 22 -11.29 1.68 -0.26
C HIS A 22 -11.13 1.30 1.22
N HIS A 23 -12.19 1.50 2.00
CA HIS A 23 -12.28 1.06 3.39
C HIS A 23 -13.37 -0.01 3.50
N SER A 24 -13.21 -0.91 4.48
CA SER A 24 -14.28 -1.78 4.94
C SER A 24 -15.22 -0.98 5.83
N GLU A 25 -16.49 -1.40 5.92
CA GLU A 25 -17.49 -0.85 6.85
C GLU A 25 -17.02 -0.94 8.31
N ASN A 26 -16.14 -1.91 8.62
CA ASN A 26 -15.59 -2.11 9.96
C ASN A 26 -14.11 -1.67 10.04
N PHE A 27 -13.81 -0.72 10.91
CA PHE A 27 -12.45 -0.23 11.16
C PHE A 27 -11.48 -1.37 11.50
N TRP A 28 -11.89 -2.27 12.39
CA TRP A 28 -11.08 -3.42 12.81
C TRP A 28 -10.64 -4.33 11.66
N VAL A 29 -11.46 -4.46 10.62
CA VAL A 29 -11.11 -5.26 9.43
C VAL A 29 -9.98 -4.58 8.65
N CYS A 30 -10.05 -3.25 8.50
CA CYS A 30 -8.97 -2.49 7.85
C CYS A 30 -7.67 -2.61 8.64
N LEU A 31 -7.74 -2.44 9.97
CA LEU A 31 -6.59 -2.56 10.85
C LEU A 31 -5.94 -3.95 10.77
N LEU A 32 -6.76 -5.01 10.83
CA LEU A 32 -6.28 -6.39 10.74
C LEU A 32 -5.61 -6.68 9.39
N ILE A 33 -6.20 -6.23 8.28
CA ILE A 33 -5.61 -6.38 6.94
C ILE A 33 -4.27 -5.65 6.85
N SER A 34 -4.21 -4.39 7.31
CA SER A 34 -2.97 -3.61 7.32
C SER A 34 -1.89 -4.25 8.18
N LEU A 35 -2.25 -4.82 9.34
CA LEU A 35 -1.31 -5.52 10.22
C LEU A 35 -0.78 -6.81 9.59
N LEU A 36 -1.67 -7.60 8.96
CA LEU A 36 -1.27 -8.82 8.25
C LEU A 36 -0.37 -8.49 7.05
N LEU A 37 -0.68 -7.42 6.31
CA LEU A 37 0.19 -6.93 5.24
C LEU A 37 1.54 -6.49 5.77
N PHE A 38 1.59 -5.74 6.87
CA PHE A 38 2.85 -5.35 7.48
C PHE A 38 3.71 -6.58 7.84
N LEU A 39 3.15 -7.53 8.58
CA LEU A 39 3.87 -8.73 9.01
C LEU A 39 4.34 -9.56 7.80
N GLY A 40 3.48 -9.71 6.80
CA GLY A 40 3.81 -10.43 5.57
C GLY A 40 4.93 -9.73 4.78
N LEU A 41 4.86 -8.41 4.62
CA LEU A 41 5.87 -7.66 3.86
C LEU A 41 7.19 -7.52 4.62
N ALA A 42 7.14 -7.34 5.94
CA ALA A 42 8.33 -7.28 6.79
C ALA A 42 9.09 -8.61 6.74
N THR A 43 8.40 -9.74 6.83
CA THR A 43 9.05 -11.06 6.68
C THR A 43 9.52 -11.28 5.24
N PHE A 44 8.70 -10.96 4.24
CA PHE A 44 9.05 -11.12 2.83
C PHE A 44 10.26 -10.27 2.40
N SER A 45 10.40 -9.06 2.92
CA SER A 45 11.52 -8.16 2.63
C SER A 45 12.89 -8.76 2.99
N LYS A 46 12.95 -9.68 3.98
CA LYS A 46 14.18 -10.36 4.38
C LYS A 46 14.64 -11.42 3.37
N PHE A 47 13.71 -11.93 2.56
CA PHE A 47 14.01 -12.89 1.49
C PHE A 47 14.38 -12.19 0.17
N MET A 48 14.28 -10.86 0.12
CA MET A 48 14.63 -10.11 -1.09
C MET A 48 16.14 -10.02 -1.27
N PRO A 49 16.63 -10.08 -2.51
CA PRO A 49 18.06 -10.02 -2.78
C PRO A 49 18.59 -8.59 -2.63
N SER A 50 19.88 -8.48 -2.28
CA SER A 50 20.63 -7.21 -2.26
C SER A 50 21.01 -6.69 -3.66
N SER A 51 20.54 -7.36 -4.72
CA SER A 51 20.81 -6.98 -6.11
C SER A 51 20.20 -5.62 -6.46
N GLN A 52 21.07 -4.67 -6.82
CA GLN A 52 20.67 -3.34 -7.29
C GLN A 52 19.81 -3.40 -8.55
N ILE A 53 20.06 -4.37 -9.44
CA ILE A 53 19.29 -4.53 -10.68
C ILE A 53 17.84 -4.89 -10.35
N LEU A 54 17.63 -5.86 -9.46
CA LEU A 54 16.28 -6.28 -9.08
C LEU A 54 15.54 -5.18 -8.31
N PHE A 55 16.23 -4.45 -7.45
CA PHE A 55 15.65 -3.31 -6.78
C PHE A 55 15.25 -2.19 -7.76
N THR A 56 16.11 -1.89 -8.74
CA THR A 56 15.82 -0.90 -9.79
C THR A 56 14.61 -1.31 -10.62
N LEU A 57 14.50 -2.59 -10.99
CA LEU A 57 13.30 -3.11 -11.67
C LEU A 57 12.04 -2.96 -10.80
N GLY A 58 12.13 -3.29 -9.51
CA GLY A 58 11.02 -3.07 -8.57
C GLY A 58 10.59 -1.60 -8.49
N LEU A 59 11.56 -0.67 -8.49
CA LEU A 59 11.28 0.77 -8.49
C LEU A 59 10.59 1.21 -9.78
N LEU A 60 11.06 0.76 -10.94
CA LEU A 60 10.45 1.08 -12.23
C LEU A 60 9.00 0.60 -12.30
N ILE A 61 8.72 -0.60 -11.78
CA ILE A 61 7.36 -1.13 -11.68
C ILE A 61 6.51 -0.25 -10.76
N LEU A 62 7.00 0.08 -9.56
CA LEU A 62 6.28 0.91 -8.60
C LEU A 62 5.99 2.32 -9.16
N ILE A 63 6.96 2.95 -9.81
CA ILE A 63 6.80 4.27 -10.42
C ILE A 63 5.78 4.21 -11.55
N SER A 64 5.91 3.25 -12.47
CA SER A 64 4.99 3.10 -13.60
C SER A 64 3.57 2.87 -13.13
N LEU A 65 3.38 1.98 -12.16
CA LEU A 65 2.08 1.71 -11.54
C LEU A 65 1.56 2.94 -10.80
N GLY A 66 2.40 3.59 -10.00
CA GLY A 66 2.05 4.77 -9.22
C GLY A 66 1.62 5.94 -10.11
N LEU A 67 2.34 6.20 -11.20
CA LEU A 67 1.98 7.23 -12.19
C LEU A 67 0.62 6.92 -12.84
N TYR A 68 0.40 5.69 -13.28
CA TYR A 68 -0.86 5.26 -13.88
C TYR A 68 -2.04 5.41 -12.92
N LEU A 69 -1.89 4.93 -11.69
CA LEU A 69 -2.95 4.97 -10.68
C LEU A 69 -3.23 6.40 -10.21
N ASN A 70 -2.18 7.22 -10.00
CA ASN A 70 -2.30 8.63 -9.66
C ASN A 70 -3.05 9.42 -10.75
N TYR A 71 -2.81 9.12 -12.02
CA TYR A 71 -3.52 9.75 -13.12
C TYR A 71 -4.99 9.33 -13.20
N LYS A 72 -5.25 8.01 -13.12
CA LYS A 72 -6.55 7.42 -13.45
C LYS A 72 -7.53 7.35 -12.28
N ILE A 73 -7.07 7.06 -11.08
CA ILE A 73 -7.94 6.66 -9.95
C ILE A 73 -7.90 7.66 -8.80
N VAL A 74 -6.79 8.39 -8.61
CA VAL A 74 -6.63 9.29 -7.47
C VAL A 74 -7.41 10.59 -7.68
N PRO A 75 -8.07 11.12 -6.64
CA PRO A 75 -8.29 10.50 -5.33
C PRO A 75 -9.52 9.57 -5.33
N VAL A 76 -9.42 8.46 -4.58
CA VAL A 76 -10.47 7.42 -4.56
C VAL A 76 -11.64 7.76 -3.64
N THR A 77 -11.47 8.70 -2.71
CA THR A 77 -12.50 9.06 -1.73
C THR A 77 -12.91 10.51 -1.88
N VAL A 78 -14.15 10.70 -2.30
CA VAL A 78 -14.79 11.99 -2.64
C VAL A 78 -15.40 12.68 -1.40
N ASN A 79 -15.42 12.02 -0.24
CA ASN A 79 -16.32 12.42 0.86
C ASN A 79 -15.83 13.59 1.74
N HIS A 80 -14.57 14.00 1.65
CA HIS A 80 -14.08 15.16 2.41
C HIS A 80 -13.56 16.25 1.45
N LYS A 81 -14.43 17.24 1.21
CA LYS A 81 -14.26 18.44 0.34
C LYS A 81 -13.15 19.42 0.77
N LEU A 82 -12.30 19.09 1.73
CA LEU A 82 -11.37 20.05 2.34
C LEU A 82 -10.15 20.41 1.47
N ILE A 83 -9.83 19.62 0.45
CA ILE A 83 -8.67 19.86 -0.44
C ILE A 83 -9.11 19.67 -1.88
N ASN A 84 -8.78 20.66 -2.74
CA ASN A 84 -9.00 20.61 -4.19
C ASN A 84 -8.40 19.31 -4.77
N GLU A 85 -9.20 18.58 -5.54
CA GLU A 85 -8.86 17.32 -6.20
C GLU A 85 -7.55 17.41 -7.00
N GLN A 86 -7.31 18.55 -7.65
CA GLN A 86 -6.08 18.80 -8.40
C GLN A 86 -4.85 18.92 -7.49
N ASN A 87 -5.01 19.49 -6.29
CA ASN A 87 -3.94 19.54 -5.30
C ASN A 87 -3.64 18.15 -4.73
N LYS A 88 -4.67 17.32 -4.47
CA LYS A 88 -4.46 15.93 -4.04
C LYS A 88 -3.68 15.11 -5.07
N LYS A 89 -4.02 15.24 -6.36
CA LYS A 89 -3.25 14.60 -7.44
C LYS A 89 -1.79 15.07 -7.45
N ARG A 90 -1.56 16.40 -7.37
CA ARG A 90 -0.20 16.96 -7.29
C ARG A 90 0.57 16.41 -6.08
N PHE A 91 -0.04 16.37 -4.91
CA PHE A 91 0.58 15.80 -3.72
C PHE A 91 0.87 14.30 -3.87
N ALA A 92 0.01 13.53 -4.53
CA ALA A 92 0.25 12.11 -4.79
C ALA A 92 1.46 11.89 -5.72
N PHE A 93 1.64 12.73 -6.74
CA PHE A 93 2.83 12.70 -7.60
C PHE A 93 4.10 13.12 -6.85
N ILE A 94 4.03 14.21 -6.07
CA ILE A 94 5.16 14.67 -5.24
C ILE A 94 5.56 13.58 -4.26
N LEU A 95 4.58 12.97 -3.58
CA LEU A 95 4.82 11.90 -2.62
C LEU A 95 5.47 10.68 -3.28
N LEU A 96 5.02 10.28 -4.48
CA LEU A 96 5.65 9.19 -5.24
C LEU A 96 7.13 9.48 -5.54
N ILE A 97 7.45 10.70 -5.98
CA ILE A 97 8.83 11.13 -6.28
C ILE A 97 9.68 11.14 -5.00
N VAL A 98 9.20 11.80 -3.94
CA VAL A 98 9.91 11.91 -2.66
C VAL A 98 10.17 10.51 -2.09
N TRP A 99 9.17 9.64 -2.10
CA TRP A 99 9.31 8.31 -1.52
C TRP A 99 10.18 7.36 -2.34
N THR A 100 10.27 7.58 -3.66
CA THR A 100 11.25 6.91 -4.51
C THR A 100 12.66 7.25 -4.04
N GLY A 101 12.95 8.54 -3.81
CA GLY A 101 14.24 8.98 -3.28
C GLY A 101 14.57 8.38 -1.91
N ILE A 102 13.60 8.39 -0.99
CA ILE A 102 13.74 7.77 0.34
C ILE A 102 14.04 6.27 0.21
N SER A 103 13.34 5.56 -0.67
CA SER A 103 13.52 4.12 -0.86
C SER A 103 14.92 3.79 -1.40
N ILE A 104 15.46 4.60 -2.30
CA ILE A 104 16.85 4.47 -2.80
C ILE A 104 17.85 4.68 -1.65
N GLN A 105 17.68 5.74 -0.86
CA GLN A 105 18.56 6.02 0.28
C GLN A 105 18.52 4.91 1.34
N LEU A 106 17.33 4.38 1.64
CA LEU A 106 17.17 3.25 2.55
C LEU A 106 17.85 2.00 2.00
N PHE A 107 17.72 1.71 0.70
CA PHE A 107 18.37 0.56 0.07
C PHE A 107 19.90 0.65 0.13
N GLN A 108 20.47 1.85 -0.09
CA GLN A 108 21.91 2.08 0.00
C GLN A 108 22.46 1.88 1.41
N ARG A 109 21.67 2.18 2.45
CA ARG A 109 22.06 1.94 3.84
C ARG A 109 21.89 0.47 4.22
N GLU A 110 20.70 -0.07 3.98
CA GLU A 110 20.32 -1.43 4.31
C GLU A 110 19.27 -1.92 3.30
N TYR A 111 19.63 -2.88 2.46
CA TYR A 111 18.80 -3.32 1.33
C TYR A 111 17.39 -3.78 1.76
N ILE A 112 17.28 -4.40 2.94
CA ILE A 112 16.02 -4.86 3.52
C ILE A 112 15.06 -3.68 3.74
N TYR A 113 15.56 -2.53 4.21
CA TYR A 113 14.76 -1.34 4.45
C TYR A 113 14.31 -0.69 3.14
N GLY A 114 15.15 -0.71 2.12
CA GLY A 114 14.79 -0.31 0.76
C GLY A 114 13.61 -1.13 0.22
N TRP A 115 13.72 -2.46 0.29
CA TRP A 115 12.65 -3.37 -0.13
C TRP A 115 11.37 -3.19 0.68
N LEU A 116 11.47 -3.09 2.00
CA LEU A 116 10.32 -2.87 2.85
C LEU A 116 9.60 -1.57 2.51
N SER A 117 10.33 -0.48 2.30
CA SER A 117 9.76 0.81 1.87
C SER A 117 9.01 0.68 0.55
N LEU A 118 9.65 0.06 -0.45
CA LEU A 118 9.08 -0.14 -1.79
C LEU A 118 7.81 -0.99 -1.75
N LEU A 119 7.84 -2.11 -1.04
CA LEU A 119 6.71 -3.01 -0.86
C LEU A 119 5.56 -2.34 -0.09
N SER A 120 5.88 -1.52 0.91
CA SER A 120 4.88 -0.76 1.69
C SER A 120 4.12 0.21 0.79
N CYS A 121 4.82 0.96 -0.07
CA CYS A 121 4.19 1.82 -1.09
C CYS A 121 3.35 1.03 -2.08
N GLY A 122 3.89 -0.07 -2.60
CA GLY A 122 3.16 -0.95 -3.52
C GLY A 122 1.85 -1.46 -2.90
N SER A 123 1.89 -1.87 -1.63
CA SER A 123 0.71 -2.33 -0.90
C SER A 123 -0.34 -1.23 -0.68
N ALA A 124 0.11 0.01 -0.44
CA ALA A 124 -0.79 1.17 -0.38
C ALA A 124 -1.52 1.35 -1.71
N TYR A 125 -0.80 1.24 -2.84
CA TYR A 125 -1.39 1.31 -4.19
C TYR A 125 -2.34 0.16 -4.50
N ILE A 126 -2.03 -1.07 -4.06
CA ILE A 126 -2.93 -2.22 -4.25
C ILE A 126 -4.25 -2.01 -3.48
N LEU A 127 -4.19 -1.47 -2.27
CA LEU A 127 -5.38 -1.21 -1.44
C LEU A 127 -6.22 0.01 -1.87
N ILE A 128 -5.78 0.76 -2.88
CA ILE A 128 -6.61 1.73 -3.60
C ILE A 128 -7.65 0.98 -4.44
N MET A 129 -7.28 -0.15 -5.03
CA MET A 129 -8.19 -0.94 -5.87
C MET A 129 -9.30 -1.57 -5.02
N SER A 130 -10.50 -1.69 -5.58
CA SER A 130 -11.66 -2.27 -4.87
C SER A 130 -11.64 -3.81 -4.83
N TRP A 131 -10.79 -4.46 -5.64
CA TRP A 131 -10.72 -5.91 -5.78
C TRP A 131 -10.36 -6.66 -4.49
N PRO A 132 -9.38 -6.24 -3.68
CA PRO A 132 -9.05 -6.90 -2.42
C PRO A 132 -10.25 -7.02 -1.48
N TYR A 133 -11.07 -5.97 -1.39
CA TYR A 133 -12.26 -5.95 -0.55
C TYR A 133 -13.40 -6.80 -1.13
N LYS A 134 -13.53 -6.88 -2.46
CA LYS A 134 -14.51 -7.77 -3.12
C LYS A 134 -14.21 -9.24 -2.83
N ILE A 135 -12.94 -9.63 -2.84
CA ILE A 135 -12.50 -11.00 -2.51
C ILE A 135 -12.88 -11.34 -1.07
N ILE A 136 -12.61 -10.45 -0.11
CA ILE A 136 -12.97 -10.67 1.29
C ILE A 136 -14.49 -10.78 1.47
N ARG A 137 -15.27 -9.94 0.80
CA ARG A 137 -16.74 -10.01 0.82
C ARG A 137 -17.25 -11.33 0.24
N TYR A 138 -16.64 -11.82 -0.83
CA TYR A 138 -16.96 -13.11 -1.42
C TYR A 138 -16.71 -14.27 -0.43
N PHE A 139 -15.55 -14.30 0.24
CA PHE A 139 -15.26 -15.30 1.27
C PHE A 139 -16.21 -15.23 2.46
N LYS A 140 -16.55 -14.03 2.94
CA LYS A 140 -17.53 -13.83 4.01
C LYS A 140 -18.88 -14.42 3.63
N ASN A 141 -19.35 -14.18 2.40
CA ASN A 141 -20.62 -14.72 1.89
C ASN A 141 -20.59 -16.25 1.78
N LEU A 142 -19.47 -16.83 1.33
CA LEU A 142 -19.28 -18.29 1.28
C LEU A 142 -19.37 -18.94 2.67
N LEU A 143 -18.71 -18.37 3.67
CA LEU A 143 -18.75 -18.87 5.05
C LEU A 143 -20.14 -18.76 5.65
N ASN A 144 -20.84 -17.65 5.39
CA ASN A 144 -22.21 -17.47 5.90
C ASN A 144 -23.19 -18.46 5.25
N LYS A 145 -23.04 -18.73 3.96
CA LYS A 145 -23.85 -19.74 3.24
C LYS A 145 -23.63 -21.16 3.77
N ARG A 146 -22.43 -21.48 4.27
CA ARG A 146 -22.15 -22.77 4.93
C ARG A 146 -22.80 -22.87 6.31
N ARG A 147 -22.86 -21.79 7.10
CA ARG A 147 -23.56 -21.80 8.40
C ARG A 147 -25.05 -22.03 8.26
N VAL A 148 -25.70 -21.39 7.30
CA VAL A 148 -27.15 -21.56 7.05
C VAL A 148 -27.49 -22.96 6.55
N LYS A 149 -26.55 -23.69 5.93
CA LYS A 149 -26.76 -25.08 5.51
C LYS A 149 -26.56 -26.11 6.62
N ASN A 150 -25.89 -25.73 7.70
CA ASN A 150 -25.53 -26.60 8.82
C ASN A 150 -26.36 -26.30 10.09
N ALA A 151 -27.31 -25.38 10.01
CA ALA A 151 -28.28 -25.04 11.05
C ALA A 151 -29.66 -25.51 10.59
#